data_AF-A0A553ZSV0-F1
#
_entry.id   AF-A0A553ZSV0-F1
#
_cell.length_a   1.000
_cell.length_b   1.000
_cell.length_c   1.000
_cell.angle_alpha   90.00
_cell.angle_beta   90.00
_cell.angle_gamma   90.00
#
_symmetry.space_group_name_H-M   'P 1'
#
loop_
_entity.id
_entity.type
_entity.pdbx_description
1 polymer ?
#
loop_
_entity_poly.entity_id
_entity_poly.type
_entity_poly.pdbx_seq_one_letter_code
_entity_poly.pdbx_strand_id
1 'polypeptide(L)'
;LMGITAETYGFGIRFFTIEKTINVIGKAAPHQKIFLICRTPQTVRKLVEGGIDLKDVNVGNMHFSEGKKQISSKVYVDDQDLADLRFIKQRGVNVFIQDVPGDQKEQIPD
;
A
#
# COMPACT_ATOMS: atom_id res chain seq x y z
N LEU A 1 11.67 16.47 -0.02
CA LEU A 1 11.97 15.46 -1.07
C LEU A 1 10.72 15.08 -1.86
N MET A 2 9.71 14.41 -1.27
CA MET A 2 8.52 13.94 -2.01
C MET A 2 7.77 15.03 -2.80
N GLY A 3 7.58 16.23 -2.22
CA GLY A 3 6.94 17.35 -2.93
C GLY A 3 7.72 17.83 -4.16
N ILE A 4 9.05 17.94 -4.03
CA ILE A 4 9.95 18.32 -5.12
C ILE A 4 9.88 17.27 -6.24
N THR A 5 9.88 15.98 -5.91
CA THR A 5 9.72 14.91 -6.91
C THR A 5 8.41 15.05 -7.66
N ALA A 6 7.30 15.27 -6.95
CA ALA A 6 5.99 15.43 -7.57
C ALA A 6 5.94 16.62 -8.54
N GLU A 7 6.49 17.77 -8.12
CA GLU A 7 6.63 18.95 -8.96
C GLU A 7 7.50 18.69 -10.19
N THR A 8 8.67 18.06 -10.00
CA THR A 8 9.64 17.74 -11.07
C THR A 8 9.01 16.87 -12.16
N TYR A 9 8.20 15.89 -11.77
CA TYR A 9 7.55 14.95 -12.69
C TYR A 9 6.12 15.35 -13.06
N GLY A 10 5.65 16.53 -12.63
CA GLY A 10 4.38 17.11 -13.06
C GLY A 10 3.12 16.40 -12.54
N PHE A 11 3.16 15.80 -11.35
CA PHE A 11 1.97 15.17 -10.75
C PHE A 11 1.57 15.81 -9.40
N GLY A 12 0.27 15.79 -9.10
CA GLY A 12 -0.24 16.30 -7.83
C GLY A 12 0.06 15.35 -6.67
N ILE A 13 0.44 15.90 -5.51
CA ILE A 13 0.69 15.11 -4.29
C ILE A 13 -0.11 15.66 -3.11
N ARG A 14 -0.52 14.77 -2.19
CA ARG A 14 -1.21 15.11 -0.93
C ARG A 14 -0.61 14.28 0.21
N PHE A 15 -0.49 14.87 1.38
CA PHE A 15 -0.06 14.20 2.61
C PHE A 15 -1.23 14.21 3.59
N PHE A 16 -1.88 13.06 3.76
CA PHE A 16 -3.05 12.91 4.61
C PHE A 16 -2.81 11.91 5.73
N THR A 17 -3.50 12.13 6.85
CA THR A 17 -3.69 11.10 7.87
C THR A 17 -4.62 10.01 7.33
N ILE A 18 -4.63 8.85 8.00
CA ILE A 18 -5.53 7.73 7.66
C ILE A 18 -6.99 8.19 7.77
N GLU A 19 -7.36 8.81 8.89
CA GLU A 19 -8.71 9.34 9.13
C GLU A 19 -9.14 10.33 8.05
N LYS A 20 -8.26 11.29 7.70
CA LYS A 20 -8.57 12.26 6.64
C LYS A 20 -8.78 11.56 5.31
N THR A 21 -7.94 10.58 4.98
CA THR A 21 -8.07 9.79 3.74
C THR A 21 -9.44 9.11 3.69
N ILE A 22 -9.84 8.42 4.75
CA ILE A 22 -11.16 7.76 4.86
C ILE A 22 -12.30 8.76 4.58
N ASN A 23 -12.24 9.94 5.20
CA ASN A 23 -13.31 10.93 5.12
C ASN A 23 -13.43 11.67 3.78
N VAL A 24 -12.36 11.71 2.97
CA VAL A 24 -12.32 12.60 1.78
C VAL A 24 -12.06 11.88 0.47
N ILE A 25 -11.53 10.65 0.48
CA ILE A 25 -11.12 9.99 -0.77
C ILE A 25 -12.31 9.72 -1.70
N GLY A 26 -13.49 9.42 -1.14
CA GLY A 26 -14.72 9.24 -1.90
C GLY A 26 -15.27 10.52 -2.54
N LYS A 27 -14.72 11.69 -2.20
CA LYS A 27 -15.07 12.99 -2.79
C LYS A 27 -14.15 13.37 -3.97
N ALA A 28 -13.26 12.47 -4.39
CA ALA A 28 -12.38 12.71 -5.52
C ALA A 28 -13.18 12.98 -6.80
N ALA A 29 -12.82 14.03 -7.52
CA ALA A 29 -13.45 14.37 -8.79
C ALA A 29 -13.08 13.32 -9.87
N PRO A 30 -13.92 13.06 -10.89
CA PRO A 30 -13.69 12.00 -11.87
C PRO A 30 -12.36 12.10 -12.65
N HIS A 31 -11.81 13.30 -12.80
CA HIS A 31 -10.53 13.55 -13.47
C HIS A 31 -9.32 13.17 -12.61
N GLN A 32 -9.49 13.02 -11.29
CA GLN A 32 -8.41 12.66 -10.38
C GLN A 32 -8.12 11.16 -10.47
N LYS A 33 -6.96 10.80 -11.02
CA LYS A 33 -6.43 9.44 -10.99
C LYS A 33 -5.47 9.34 -9.81
N ILE A 34 -5.84 8.55 -8.81
CA ILE A 34 -5.17 8.55 -7.50
C ILE A 34 -4.31 7.30 -7.37
N PHE A 35 -3.06 7.50 -6.92
CA PHE A 35 -2.19 6.44 -6.46
C PHE A 35 -1.94 6.62 -4.95
N LEU A 36 -2.33 5.63 -4.14
CA LEU A 36 -2.14 5.64 -2.69
C LEU A 36 -0.82 4.98 -2.33
N ILE A 37 0.07 5.72 -1.66
CA ILE A 37 1.32 5.19 -1.13
C ILE A 37 1.19 5.10 0.39
N CYS A 38 1.24 3.88 0.92
CA CYS A 38 1.16 3.61 2.35
C CYS A 38 2.50 3.09 2.86
N ARG A 39 2.87 3.45 4.10
CA ARG A 39 4.14 3.03 4.68
C ARG A 39 4.18 1.54 5.02
N THR A 40 3.06 0.97 5.48
CA THR A 40 2.98 -0.40 5.98
C THR A 40 1.60 -1.05 5.73
N PRO A 41 1.49 -2.39 5.79
CA PRO A 41 0.21 -3.09 5.67
C PRO A 41 -0.83 -2.67 6.71
N GLN A 42 -0.42 -2.33 7.94
CA GLN A 42 -1.31 -1.83 9.00
C GLN A 42 -2.07 -0.56 8.55
N THR A 43 -1.41 0.30 7.77
CA THR A 43 -2.04 1.51 7.22
C THR A 43 -3.13 1.14 6.22
N VAL A 44 -2.83 0.19 5.32
CA VAL A 44 -3.76 -0.29 4.30
C VAL A 44 -4.96 -0.98 4.94
N ARG A 45 -4.72 -1.84 5.95
CA ARG A 45 -5.78 -2.49 6.73
C ARG A 45 -6.75 -1.47 7.31
N LYS A 46 -6.25 -0.40 7.95
CA LYS A 46 -7.12 0.66 8.50
C LYS A 46 -7.96 1.37 7.44
N LEU A 47 -7.44 1.55 6.22
CA LEU A 47 -8.22 2.11 5.11
C LEU A 47 -9.34 1.15 4.68
N VAL A 48 -9.04 -0.15 4.57
CA VAL A 48 -10.04 -1.18 4.24
C VAL A 48 -11.10 -1.32 5.34
N GLU A 49 -10.71 -1.29 6.60
CA GLU A 49 -11.63 -1.25 7.75
C GLU A 49 -12.49 0.02 7.75
N GLY A 50 -11.92 1.15 7.31
CA GLY A 50 -12.62 2.42 7.09
C GLY A 50 -13.53 2.45 5.87
N GLY A 51 -13.71 1.33 5.16
CA GLY A 51 -14.63 1.22 4.03
C GLY A 51 -14.07 1.71 2.69
N ILE A 52 -12.76 1.93 2.58
CA ILE A 52 -12.15 2.26 1.29
C ILE A 52 -12.07 1.00 0.42
N ASP A 53 -12.72 1.06 -0.73
CA ASP A 53 -12.75 -0.02 -1.71
C ASP A 53 -11.44 -0.07 -2.52
N LEU A 54 -10.54 -0.97 -2.12
CA LEU A 54 -9.27 -1.22 -2.81
C LEU A 54 -9.40 -2.46 -3.70
N LYS A 55 -8.90 -2.37 -4.94
CA LYS A 55 -8.87 -3.51 -5.88
C LYS A 55 -7.54 -4.23 -5.85
N ASP A 56 -6.45 -3.46 -5.86
CA ASP A 56 -5.08 -3.96 -5.91
C ASP A 56 -4.24 -3.30 -4.82
N VAL A 57 -3.40 -4.11 -4.17
CA VAL A 57 -2.36 -3.67 -3.25
C VAL A 57 -1.03 -4.27 -3.69
N ASN A 58 -0.17 -3.41 -4.22
CA ASN A 58 1.22 -3.75 -4.53
C ASN A 58 2.09 -3.57 -3.28
N VAL A 59 2.76 -4.65 -2.87
CA VAL A 59 3.75 -4.65 -1.79
C VAL A 59 5.12 -4.38 -2.41
N GLY A 60 5.62 -3.17 -2.21
CA GLY A 60 6.98 -2.77 -2.59
C GLY A 60 7.97 -3.00 -1.45
N ASN A 61 8.77 -1.98 -1.12
CA ASN A 61 9.81 -2.10 -0.12
C ASN A 61 9.27 -2.16 1.32
N MET A 62 9.57 -3.25 2.04
CA MET A 62 9.40 -3.37 3.48
C MET A 62 10.75 -3.75 4.09
N HIS A 63 11.45 -2.78 4.68
CA HIS A 63 12.81 -2.95 5.18
C HIS A 63 12.89 -3.92 6.36
N PHE A 64 14.06 -4.57 6.49
CA PHE A 64 14.40 -5.37 7.65
C PHE A 64 14.39 -4.54 8.94
N SER A 65 13.86 -5.14 9.99
CA SER A 65 14.03 -4.74 11.39
C SER A 65 14.11 -6.03 12.22
N GLU A 66 14.62 -5.93 13.45
CA GLU A 66 14.69 -7.08 14.35
C GLU A 66 13.32 -7.77 14.47
N GLY A 67 13.32 -9.10 14.39
CA GLY A 67 12.11 -9.93 14.40
C GLY A 67 11.45 -10.19 13.04
N LYS A 68 11.83 -9.45 11.98
CA LYS A 68 11.26 -9.67 10.63
C LYS A 68 11.99 -10.76 9.85
N LYS A 69 11.23 -11.54 9.10
CA LYS A 69 11.71 -12.57 8.18
C LYS A 69 11.55 -12.10 6.74
N GLN A 70 12.51 -12.46 5.89
CA GLN A 70 12.45 -12.16 4.47
C GLN A 70 11.45 -13.09 3.77
N ILE A 71 10.57 -12.52 2.94
CA ILE A 71 9.64 -13.29 2.08
C ILE A 71 9.81 -13.03 0.59
N SER A 72 10.49 -11.94 0.22
CA SER A 72 10.94 -11.64 -1.15
C SER A 72 12.18 -10.72 -1.06
N SER A 73 12.85 -10.47 -2.18
CA SER A 73 14.11 -9.72 -2.28
C SER A 73 14.13 -8.39 -1.50
N LYS A 74 13.00 -7.68 -1.44
CA LYS A 74 12.87 -6.37 -0.76
C LYS A 74 11.77 -6.32 0.30
N VAL A 75 11.25 -7.48 0.71
CA VAL A 75 10.09 -7.58 1.61
C VAL A 75 10.45 -8.41 2.84
N TYR A 76 10.51 -7.73 3.98
CA TYR A 76 10.69 -8.31 5.30
C TYR A 76 9.43 -8.07 6.12
N VAL A 77 8.91 -9.11 6.75
CA VAL A 77 7.64 -9.10 7.49
C VAL A 77 7.78 -9.78 8.84
N ASP A 78 7.00 -9.32 9.80
CA ASP A 78 6.68 -10.06 11.02
C ASP A 78 5.29 -10.72 10.92
N ASP A 79 4.87 -11.38 11.99
CA ASP A 79 3.57 -12.05 12.04
C ASP A 79 2.40 -11.06 11.93
N GLN A 80 2.56 -9.82 12.40
CA GLN A 80 1.53 -8.78 12.32
C GLN A 80 1.37 -8.25 10.89
N ASP A 81 2.49 -8.02 10.19
CA ASP A 81 2.48 -7.67 8.76
C ASP A 81 1.79 -8.74 7.92
N LEU A 82 2.11 -10.02 8.16
CA LEU A 82 1.45 -11.14 7.48
C LEU A 82 -0.04 -11.21 7.82
N ALA A 83 -0.42 -11.02 9.08
CA ALA A 83 -1.82 -11.00 9.49
C ALA A 83 -2.60 -9.88 8.77
N ASP A 84 -2.02 -8.70 8.61
CA ASP A 84 -2.64 -7.58 7.93
C ASP A 84 -2.75 -7.80 6.41
N LEU A 85 -1.70 -8.33 5.77
CA LEU A 85 -1.72 -8.69 4.35
C LEU A 85 -2.78 -9.76 4.05
N ARG A 86 -2.87 -10.80 4.90
CA ARG A 86 -3.90 -11.84 4.81
C ARG A 86 -5.31 -11.27 5.01
N PHE A 87 -5.50 -10.39 5.98
CA PHE A 87 -6.77 -9.70 6.19
C PHE A 87 -7.19 -8.92 4.95
N ILE A 88 -6.28 -8.16 4.34
CA ILE A 88 -6.55 -7.39 3.12
C ILE A 88 -6.97 -8.33 1.98
N LYS A 89 -6.25 -9.44 1.79
CA LYS A 89 -6.60 -10.49 0.81
C LYS A 89 -7.99 -11.10 1.05
N GLN A 90 -8.34 -11.37 2.32
CA GLN A 90 -9.66 -11.90 2.70
C GLN A 90 -10.83 -10.94 2.39
N ARG A 91 -10.55 -9.63 2.25
CA ARG A 91 -11.54 -8.64 1.81
C ARG A 91 -11.72 -8.58 0.28
N GLY A 92 -11.13 -9.54 -0.45
CA GLY A 92 -11.24 -9.64 -1.91
C GLY A 92 -10.26 -8.73 -2.67
N VAL A 93 -9.29 -8.14 -1.97
CA VAL A 93 -8.26 -7.30 -2.59
C VAL A 93 -7.16 -8.18 -3.19
N ASN A 94 -6.73 -7.87 -4.41
CA ASN A 94 -5.58 -8.52 -5.03
C ASN A 94 -4.28 -8.00 -4.40
N VAL A 95 -3.61 -8.83 -3.59
CA VAL A 95 -2.36 -8.47 -2.90
C VAL A 95 -1.19 -9.21 -3.57
N PHE A 96 -0.20 -8.46 -4.05
CA PHE A 96 0.97 -9.03 -4.73
C PHE A 96 2.24 -8.23 -4.43
N ILE A 97 3.39 -8.92 -4.42
CA ILE A 97 4.71 -8.30 -4.33
C ILE A 97 5.21 -8.00 -5.74
N GLN A 98 5.69 -6.79 -5.97
CA GLN A 98 6.35 -6.36 -7.21
C GLN A 98 7.16 -5.10 -6.92
N ASP A 99 8.45 -5.06 -7.25
CA ASP A 99 9.32 -3.91 -6.97
C ASP A 99 9.17 -2.81 -8.03
N VAL A 100 9.31 -3.16 -9.31
CA VAL A 100 9.06 -2.24 -10.43
C VAL A 100 8.11 -2.83 -11.48
N PRO A 101 7.43 -1.98 -12.28
CA PRO A 101 6.64 -2.47 -13.40
C PRO A 101 7.48 -3.33 -14.35
N GLY A 102 7.00 -4.54 -14.64
CA GLY A 102 7.68 -5.52 -15.49
C GLY A 102 8.25 -6.72 -14.73
N ASP A 103 8.51 -6.57 -13.42
CA ASP A 103 8.94 -7.70 -12.59
C ASP A 103 7.84 -8.76 -12.48
N GLN A 104 8.24 -10.01 -12.25
CA GLN A 104 7.30 -11.08 -11.95
C GLN A 104 6.55 -10.77 -10.66
N LYS A 105 5.22 -10.89 -10.69
CA LYS A 105 4.39 -10.76 -9.49
C LYS A 105 4.56 -12.01 -8.61
N GLU A 106 4.92 -11.79 -7.35
CA GLU A 106 4.96 -12.85 -6.34
C GLU A 106 3.73 -12.77 -5.42
N GLN A 107 3.29 -13.92 -4.91
CA GLN A 107 2.15 -14.01 -3.99
C GLN A 107 2.62 -13.89 -2.54
N ILE A 108 1.75 -13.40 -1.66
CA ILE A 108 1.99 -13.46 -0.21
C ILE A 108 1.95 -14.94 0.22
N PRO A 109 2.94 -15.42 1.00
CA PRO A 109 2.92 -16.78 1.56
C PRO A 109 1.67 -17.03 2.39
N ASP A 110 1.21 -18.28 2.40
CA ASP A 110 0.06 -18.71 3.19
C ASP A 110 0.28 -18.59 4.69
#